data_AF-A0A1U9VDT3-F1
#
_entry.id   AF-A0A1U9VDT3-F1
#
_cell.length_a   1.000
_cell.length_b   1.000
_cell.length_c   1.000
_cell.angle_alpha   90.00
_cell.angle_beta   90.00
_cell.angle_gamma   90.00
#
_symmetry.space_group_name_H-M   'P 1'
#
loop_
_entity.id
_entity.type
_entity.pdbx_description
1 polymer ?
#
loop_
_entity_poly.entity_id
_entity_poly.type
_entity_poly.pdbx_seq_one_letter_code
_entity_poly.pdbx_strand_id
1 'polypeptide(L)'
;MTDPLGRFWKQPDRTEILMDSKHAVMNRSSFDRLSEYSTSRPTGVYPGKMWKSITRDGAPYLCWYGIVEGRDDLCSNNARQILICD
;
A
#
# COMPACT_ATOMS: atom_id res chain seq x y z
N MET A 1 1.28 -7.19 11.71
CA MET A 1 1.41 -7.91 10.41
C MET A 1 1.70 -9.37 10.73
N THR A 2 0.83 -10.29 10.35
CA THR A 2 0.87 -11.71 10.76
C THR A 2 1.56 -12.63 9.76
N ASP A 3 1.84 -12.16 8.54
CA ASP A 3 2.53 -12.94 7.52
C ASP A 3 4.06 -12.97 7.75
N PRO A 4 4.72 -14.14 7.77
CA PRO A 4 6.17 -14.25 7.95
C PRO A 4 7.02 -13.52 6.90
N LEU A 5 6.50 -13.28 5.69
CA LEU A 5 7.19 -12.50 4.65
C LEU A 5 7.15 -11.00 4.95
N GLY A 6 6.19 -10.57 5.77
CA GLY A 6 6.03 -9.19 6.20
C GLY A 6 7.27 -8.59 6.85
N ARG A 7 8.06 -9.40 7.57
CA ARG A 7 9.30 -8.96 8.24
C ARG A 7 10.39 -8.45 7.29
N PHE A 8 10.32 -8.81 6.01
CA PHE A 8 11.29 -8.41 4.99
C PHE A 8 10.80 -7.25 4.13
N TRP A 9 9.57 -6.79 4.32
CA TRP A 9 8.97 -5.71 3.55
C TRP A 9 8.92 -4.43 4.36
N LYS A 10 9.70 -3.43 3.94
CA LYS A 10 9.70 -2.11 4.58
C LYS A 10 8.49 -1.30 4.08
N GLN A 11 7.67 -0.86 5.01
CA GLN A 11 6.51 0.00 4.77
C GLN A 11 6.19 0.78 6.06
N PRO A 12 5.47 1.91 6.00
CA PRO A 12 4.98 2.61 7.19
C PRO A 12 4.00 1.75 8.01
N ASP A 13 3.82 2.11 9.27
CA ASP A 13 2.74 1.55 10.08
C ASP A 13 1.39 2.00 9.51
N ARG A 14 0.38 1.12 9.57
CA ARG A 14 -0.97 1.44 9.07
C ARG A 14 -1.59 2.64 9.80
N THR A 15 -1.25 2.85 11.07
CA THR A 15 -1.74 3.97 11.89
C THR A 15 -1.21 5.33 11.44
N GLU A 16 -0.10 5.37 10.69
CA GLU A 16 0.47 6.59 10.11
C GLU A 16 -0.25 7.04 8.82
N ILE A 17 -1.25 6.27 8.38
CA ILE A 17 -2.01 6.53 7.16
C ILE A 17 -3.48 6.70 7.53
N LEU A 18 -4.05 7.87 7.29
CA LEU A 18 -5.50 8.06 7.36
C LEU A 18 -6.09 7.73 6.00
N MET A 19 -7.14 6.92 5.94
CA MET A 19 -7.68 6.43 4.66
C MET A 19 -9.19 6.48 4.65
N ASP A 20 -9.74 6.92 3.52
CA ASP A 20 -11.17 6.88 3.23
C ASP A 20 -11.44 6.05 1.95
N SER A 21 -12.62 6.23 1.35
CA SER A 21 -13.01 5.53 0.13
C SER A 21 -12.25 5.95 -1.14
N LYS A 22 -11.53 7.09 -1.12
CA LYS A 22 -10.87 7.70 -2.28
C LYS A 22 -9.39 8.01 -2.07
N HIS A 23 -9.02 8.46 -0.86
CA HIS A 23 -7.71 8.99 -0.54
C HIS A 23 -7.03 8.25 0.61
N ALA A 24 -5.71 8.32 0.60
CA ALA A 24 -4.83 7.96 1.70
C ALA A 24 -3.96 9.18 2.05
N VAL A 25 -4.19 9.75 3.23
CA VAL A 25 -3.44 10.89 3.77
C VAL A 25 -2.30 10.37 4.62
N MET A 26 -1.09 10.86 4.39
CA MET A 26 0.10 10.51 5.17
C MET A 26 1.14 11.63 5.14
N ASN A 27 2.13 11.58 6.03
CA ASN A 27 3.26 12.50 5.97
C ASN A 27 4.31 12.06 4.94
N ARG A 28 5.25 12.97 4.61
CA ARG A 28 6.35 12.68 3.67
C ARG A 28 7.18 11.46 4.07
N SER A 29 7.49 11.32 5.36
CA SER A 29 8.29 10.19 5.87
C SER A 29 7.63 8.83 5.62
N SER A 30 6.31 8.75 5.79
CA SER A 30 5.52 7.54 5.51
C SER A 30 5.51 7.23 4.02
N PHE A 31 5.33 8.25 3.18
CA PHE A 31 5.38 8.13 1.73
C PHE A 31 6.75 7.60 1.23
N ASP A 32 7.84 8.07 1.82
CA ASP A 32 9.20 7.67 1.42
C ASP A 32 9.54 6.24 1.83
N ARG A 33 8.89 5.71 2.87
CA ARG A 33 9.03 4.29 3.27
C ARG A 33 8.24 3.32 2.40
N LEU A 34 7.30 3.78 1.58
CA LEU A 34 6.61 2.93 0.62
C LEU A 34 7.54 2.63 -0.55
N SER A 35 7.74 1.34 -0.83
CA SER A 35 8.45 0.92 -2.04
C SER A 35 7.66 1.28 -3.30
N GLU A 36 8.33 1.75 -4.34
CA GLU A 36 7.69 2.18 -5.58
C GLU A 36 7.57 1.03 -6.59
N TYR A 37 6.35 0.80 -7.07
CA TYR A 37 6.01 -0.16 -8.13
C TYR A 37 5.05 0.52 -9.11
N SER A 38 5.55 1.49 -9.88
CA SER A 38 4.75 2.29 -10.83
C SER A 38 4.28 1.51 -12.06
N THR A 39 5.04 0.49 -12.49
CA THR A 39 4.78 -0.30 -13.71
C THR A 39 4.58 -1.80 -13.46
N SER A 40 4.56 -2.22 -12.19
CA SER A 40 4.47 -3.63 -11.82
C SER A 40 3.79 -3.80 -10.46
N ARG A 41 3.77 -5.03 -9.93
CA ARG A 41 3.24 -5.34 -8.59
C ARG A 41 4.28 -6.14 -7.82
N PRO A 42 4.38 -5.95 -6.49
CA PRO A 42 5.32 -6.71 -5.69
C PRO A 42 4.92 -8.18 -5.61
N THR A 43 5.91 -9.07 -5.70
CA THR A 43 5.76 -10.51 -5.43
C THR A 43 5.63 -10.78 -3.93
N GLY A 44 5.34 -12.02 -3.53
CA GLY A 44 5.07 -12.37 -2.13
C GLY A 44 3.76 -11.72 -1.66
N VAL A 45 2.65 -12.26 -2.18
CA VAL A 45 1.29 -11.75 -1.97
C VAL A 45 0.80 -12.16 -0.59
N TYR A 46 0.49 -11.17 0.24
CA TYR A 46 -0.14 -11.37 1.54
C TYR A 46 -0.97 -10.14 1.93
N PRO A 47 -2.05 -10.28 2.71
CA PRO A 47 -2.89 -9.16 3.12
C PRO A 47 -2.12 -8.09 3.91
N GLY A 48 -2.35 -6.82 3.58
CA GLY A 48 -1.77 -5.66 4.24
C GLY A 48 -0.39 -5.23 3.72
N LYS A 49 0.16 -5.90 2.71
CA LYS A 49 1.34 -5.41 2.00
C LYS A 49 1.01 -4.14 1.23
N MET A 50 1.75 -3.07 1.46
CA MET A 50 1.52 -1.75 0.90
C MET A 50 2.71 -1.32 0.03
N TRP A 51 2.43 -0.57 -1.02
CA TRP A 51 3.42 0.05 -1.90
C TRP A 51 2.87 1.33 -2.51
N LYS A 52 3.73 2.15 -3.11
CA LYS A 52 3.30 3.31 -3.90
C LYS A 52 3.40 3.03 -5.39
N SER A 53 2.49 3.59 -6.16
CA SER A 53 2.54 3.64 -7.61
C SER A 53 2.42 5.10 -8.03
N ILE A 54 3.27 5.55 -8.95
CA ILE A 54 3.23 6.90 -9.51
C ILE A 54 2.71 6.77 -10.94
N THR A 55 1.56 7.38 -11.21
CA THR A 55 0.96 7.38 -12.55
C THR A 55 1.78 8.25 -13.50
N ARG A 56 1.50 8.14 -14.81
CA ARG A 56 2.24 8.88 -15.85
C ARG A 56 2.14 10.40 -15.69
N ASP A 57 1.03 10.91 -15.16
CA ASP A 57 0.79 12.31 -14.81
C ASP A 57 1.38 12.71 -13.45
N GLY A 58 2.09 11.81 -12.77
CA GLY A 58 2.79 12.07 -11.52
C GLY A 58 1.92 11.93 -10.26
N ALA A 59 0.66 11.50 -10.39
CA ALA A 59 -0.20 11.31 -9.23
C ALA A 59 0.21 10.06 -8.43
N PRO A 60 0.48 10.19 -7.12
CA PRO A 60 0.84 9.05 -6.29
C PRO A 60 -0.41 8.29 -5.81
N TYR A 61 -0.34 6.97 -5.78
CA TYR A 61 -1.36 6.09 -5.24
C TYR A 61 -0.75 5.12 -4.22
N LEU A 62 -1.47 4.92 -3.11
CA LEU A 62 -1.21 3.87 -2.14
C LEU A 62 -1.93 2.64 -2.64
N CYS A 63 -1.18 1.57 -2.86
CA CYS A 63 -1.71 0.28 -3.29
C CYS A 63 -1.51 -0.76 -2.18
N TRP A 64 -2.43 -1.71 -2.06
CA TRP A 64 -2.28 -2.82 -1.13
C TRP A 64 -3.00 -4.10 -1.54
N TYR A 65 -2.49 -5.21 -1.02
CA TYR A 65 -3.19 -6.49 -1.04
C TYR A 65 -4.20 -6.55 0.10
N GLY A 66 -5.49 -6.71 -0.20
CA GLY A 66 -6.56 -6.82 0.81
C GLY A 66 -7.06 -8.25 0.99
N ILE A 67 -7.81 -8.49 2.06
CA ILE A 67 -8.48 -9.76 2.34
C ILE A 67 -9.65 -9.94 1.36
N VAL A 68 -9.94 -11.19 0.98
CA VAL A 68 -11.16 -11.57 0.26
C VAL A 68 -11.94 -12.53 1.17
N GLU A 69 -13.13 -12.12 1.58
CA GLU A 69 -13.97 -12.93 2.49
C GLU A 69 -14.25 -14.33 1.90
N GLY A 70 -13.98 -15.36 2.71
CA GLY A 70 -14.15 -16.76 2.32
C GLY A 70 -13.08 -17.32 1.37
N ARG A 71 -11.99 -16.58 1.10
CA ARG A 71 -10.90 -17.01 0.21
C ARG A 71 -9.52 -16.69 0.78
N ASP A 72 -8.90 -17.67 1.42
CA ASP A 72 -7.55 -17.54 2.01
C ASP A 72 -6.42 -17.67 0.98
N ASP A 73 -6.72 -18.10 -0.24
CA ASP A 73 -5.77 -18.30 -1.34
C ASP A 73 -5.65 -17.08 -2.26
N LEU A 74 -6.44 -16.03 -2.02
CA LEU A 74 -6.49 -14.83 -2.87
C LEU A 74 -6.36 -13.55 -2.05
N CYS A 75 -5.85 -12.50 -2.71
CA CYS A 75 -5.88 -11.14 -2.20
C CYS A 75 -6.53 -10.20 -3.21
N SER A 76 -7.32 -9.25 -2.73
CA SER A 76 -7.81 -8.14 -3.55
C SER A 76 -6.67 -7.17 -3.85
N ASN A 77 -6.74 -6.47 -5.00
CA ASN A 77 -5.84 -5.37 -5.31
C ASN A 77 -6.58 -4.05 -5.11
N ASN A 78 -6.09 -3.21 -4.21
CA ASN A 78 -6.76 -1.98 -3.86
C ASN A 78 -5.82 -0.79 -4.07
N ALA A 79 -6.38 0.37 -4.38
CA ALA A 79 -5.64 1.61 -4.53
C ALA A 79 -6.44 2.82 -4.01
N ARG A 80 -5.73 3.82 -3.48
CA ARG A 80 -6.26 5.13 -3.08
C ARG A 80 -5.26 6.21 -3.47
N GLN A 81 -5.73 7.37 -3.91
CA GLN A 81 -4.83 8.47 -4.24
C GLN A 81 -4.16 8.99 -2.96
N ILE A 82 -2.84 9.22 -3.00
CA ILE A 82 -2.09 9.72 -1.85
C ILE A 82 -2.20 11.24 -1.80
N LEU A 83 -2.50 11.76 -0.62
CA LEU A 83 -2.36 13.16 -0.25
C LEU A 83 -1.27 13.27 0.81
N ILE A 84 -0.25 14.08 0.55
CA ILE A 84 0.85 14.30 1.50
C ILE A 84 0.52 15.54 2.33
N CYS A 85 0.52 15.39 3.66
CA CYS A 85 0.36 16.49 4.60
C CYS A 85 1.64 16.66 5.41
N ASP A 86 2.12 17.89 5.51
CA ASP A 86 3.28 18.30 6.31
C ASP A 86 2.83 18.91 7.65
#